data_AF-A0A967ZF03-F1
#
_entry.id   AF-A0A967ZF03-F1
#
_cell.length_a   1.000
_cell.length_b   1.000
_cell.length_c   1.000
_cell.angle_alpha   90.00
_cell.angle_beta   90.00
_cell.angle_gamma   90.00
#
_symmetry.space_group_name_H-M   'P 1'
#
loop_
_entity.id
_entity.type
_entity.pdbx_description
1 polymer ?
#
loop_
_entity_poly.entity_id
_entity_poly.type
_entity_poly.pdbx_seq_one_letter_code
_entity_poly.pdbx_strand_id
1 'polypeptide(L)'
;KPVFALPGNPVSTLVCLYRYVLPAIELALGAPTPAHEIVRLAEDVRFEPDLTYFLPVTVRSTAEGIPLADPHPTNTSGDFVSLANTTGFIELPRGQDVYPQSRAVRLFRW
;
A
#
# COMPACT_ATOMS: atom_id res chain seq x y z
N LYS A 1 -14.94 22.90 7.20
CA LYS A 1 -14.59 21.64 7.91
C LYS A 1 -14.32 20.57 6.85
N PRO A 2 -13.14 19.93 6.83
CA PRO A 2 -12.88 18.83 5.91
C PRO A 2 -13.77 17.62 6.24
N VAL A 3 -14.25 16.91 5.22
CA VAL A 3 -15.08 15.70 5.36
C VAL A 3 -14.46 14.60 4.50
N PHE A 4 -14.20 13.44 5.11
CA PHE A 4 -13.71 12.24 4.43
C PHE A 4 -14.83 11.19 4.42
N ALA A 5 -15.39 10.90 3.24
CA ALA A 5 -16.36 9.84 3.05
C ALA A 5 -15.62 8.57 2.59
N LEU A 6 -15.27 7.71 3.55
CA LEU A 6 -14.60 6.45 3.26
C LEU A 6 -15.58 5.44 2.63
N PRO A 7 -15.10 4.54 1.76
CA PRO A 7 -15.93 3.47 1.20
C PRO A 7 -16.40 2.49 2.29
N GLY A 8 -17.48 1.75 2.04
CA GLY A 8 -18.02 0.76 2.98
C GLY A 8 -17.26 -0.57 3.05
N ASN A 9 -16.39 -0.85 2.07
CA ASN A 9 -15.59 -2.08 2.04
C ASN A 9 -14.41 -1.99 3.02
N PRO A 10 -14.26 -2.90 4.00
CA PRO A 10 -13.27 -2.78 5.08
C PRO A 10 -11.83 -2.56 4.62
N VAL A 11 -11.35 -3.31 3.63
CA VAL A 11 -9.99 -3.16 3.10
C VAL A 11 -9.83 -1.78 2.46
N SER A 12 -10.82 -1.35 1.67
CA SER A 12 -10.81 -0.05 1.02
C SER A 12 -10.88 1.10 2.02
N THR A 13 -11.66 0.95 3.09
CA THR A 13 -11.76 1.92 4.20
C THR A 13 -10.39 2.09 4.85
N LEU A 14 -9.71 0.98 5.16
CA LEU A 14 -8.41 1.00 5.81
C LEU A 14 -7.35 1.64 4.91
N VAL A 15 -7.24 1.21 3.65
CA VAL A 15 -6.31 1.81 2.68
C VAL A 15 -6.54 3.32 2.57
N CYS A 16 -7.80 3.76 2.45
CA CYS A 16 -8.10 5.18 2.35
C CYS A 16 -7.78 5.98 3.63
N LEU A 17 -7.96 5.37 4.81
CA LEU A 17 -7.57 5.97 6.10
C LEU A 17 -6.07 6.29 6.11
N TYR A 18 -5.23 5.30 5.81
CA TYR A 18 -3.76 5.46 5.80
C TYR A 18 -3.26 6.33 4.66
N ARG A 19 -3.88 6.23 3.48
CA ARG A 19 -3.40 6.94 2.30
C ARG A 19 -3.76 8.42 2.28
N TYR A 20 -4.88 8.80 2.90
CA TYR A 20 -5.46 10.14 2.76
C TYR A 20 -5.82 10.81 4.07
N VAL A 21 -6.45 10.09 5.01
CA VAL A 21 -7.00 10.70 6.22
C VAL A 21 -5.90 10.99 7.24
N LEU A 22 -5.06 10.00 7.58
CA LEU A 22 -3.98 10.19 8.54
C LEU A 22 -3.00 11.28 8.09
N PRO A 23 -2.51 11.31 6.82
CA PRO A 23 -1.65 12.38 6.36
C PRO A 23 -2.30 13.77 6.44
N ALA A 24 -3.62 13.88 6.22
CA ALA A 24 -4.33 15.14 6.34
C ALA A 24 -4.45 15.61 7.80
N ILE A 25 -4.62 14.68 8.75
CA ILE A 25 -4.63 14.97 10.19
C ILE A 25 -3.23 15.42 10.63
N GLU A 26 -2.18 14.69 10.24
CA GLU A 26 -0.78 15.04 10.53
C GLU A 26 -0.43 16.43 10.03
N LEU A 27 -0.80 16.74 8.78
CA LEU A 27 -0.61 18.07 8.20
C LEU A 27 -1.35 19.15 9.00
N ALA A 28 -2.59 18.89 9.42
CA ALA A 28 -3.36 19.84 10.21
C ALA A 28 -2.77 20.07 11.62
N LEU A 29 -2.05 19.10 12.17
CA LEU A 29 -1.32 19.21 13.42
C LEU A 29 0.06 19.86 13.26
N GLY A 30 0.47 20.20 12.03
CA GLY A 30 1.80 20.78 11.75
C GLY A 30 2.94 19.76 11.82
N ALA A 31 2.63 18.47 11.70
CA ALA A 31 3.66 17.42 11.69
C ALA A 31 4.53 17.53 10.40
N PRO A 32 5.83 17.21 10.50
CA PRO A 32 6.69 17.13 9.32
C PRO A 32 6.21 16.00 8.40
N THR A 33 6.34 16.20 7.09
CA THR A 33 6.02 15.14 6.11
C THR A 33 7.03 14.00 6.25
N PRO A 34 6.59 12.77 6.56
CA PRO A 34 7.50 11.64 6.67
C PRO A 34 8.12 11.32 5.30
N ALA A 35 9.40 10.93 5.32
CA ALA A 35 10.07 10.45 4.13
C ALA A 35 9.33 9.23 3.55
N HIS A 36 9.29 9.12 2.24
CA HIS A 36 8.68 7.95 1.60
C HIS A 36 9.54 6.72 1.85
N GLU A 37 8.96 5.70 2.48
CA GLU A 37 9.58 4.39 2.58
C GLU A 37 9.49 3.69 1.22
N ILE A 38 10.64 3.27 0.71
CA ILE A 38 10.76 2.61 -0.59
C ILE A 38 11.20 1.17 -0.36
N VAL A 39 10.47 0.25 -0.98
CA VAL A 39 10.74 -1.19 -0.97
C VAL A 39 10.81 -1.71 -2.40
N ARG A 40 11.37 -2.90 -2.58
CA ARG A 40 11.43 -3.56 -3.89
C ARG A 40 10.45 -4.73 -3.95
N LEU A 41 9.76 -4.89 -5.08
CA LEU A 41 8.91 -6.07 -5.29
C LEU A 41 9.73 -7.37 -5.19
N ALA A 42 9.24 -8.34 -4.41
CA ALA A 42 9.87 -9.65 -4.28
C ALA A 42 9.65 -10.55 -5.51
N GLU A 43 8.57 -10.32 -6.26
CA GLU A 43 8.19 -11.06 -7.46
C GLU A 43 7.43 -10.16 -8.46
N ASP A 44 7.20 -10.66 -9.67
CA ASP A 44 6.38 -9.98 -10.68
C ASP A 44 4.91 -9.90 -10.21
N VAL A 45 4.31 -8.71 -10.30
CA VAL A 45 2.88 -8.51 -10.01
C VAL A 45 2.14 -8.24 -11.32
N ARG A 46 1.06 -8.98 -11.57
CA ARG A 46 0.17 -8.72 -12.71
C ARG A 46 -1.14 -8.10 -12.25
N PHE A 47 -1.54 -7.01 -12.89
CA PHE A 47 -2.80 -6.31 -12.61
C PHE A 47 -3.28 -5.58 -13.86
N GLU A 48 -4.22 -6.20 -14.58
CA GLU A 48 -4.77 -5.73 -15.86
C GLU A 48 -5.72 -4.51 -15.77
N PRO A 49 -6.50 -4.29 -14.69
CA PRO A 49 -7.37 -3.13 -14.65
C PRO A 49 -6.60 -1.80 -14.72
N ASP A 50 -7.09 -0.84 -15.51
CA ASP A 50 -6.49 0.51 -15.62
C ASP A 50 -6.78 1.39 -14.40
N LEU A 51 -6.35 0.93 -13.23
CA LEU A 51 -6.52 1.56 -11.93
C LEU A 51 -5.20 1.51 -11.16
N THR A 52 -5.06 2.43 -10.20
CA THR A 52 -3.94 2.33 -9.25
C THR A 52 -4.22 1.16 -8.33
N TYR A 53 -3.27 0.24 -8.22
CA TYR A 53 -3.42 -0.94 -7.39
C TYR A 53 -2.76 -0.74 -6.03
N PHE A 54 -3.57 -0.76 -4.98
CA PHE A 54 -3.11 -0.77 -3.59
C PHE A 54 -3.03 -2.23 -3.13
N LEU A 55 -1.82 -2.79 -3.19
CA LEU A 55 -1.56 -4.19 -2.93
C LEU A 55 -1.00 -4.36 -1.51
N PRO A 56 -1.68 -5.08 -0.60
CA PRO A 56 -1.11 -5.42 0.70
C PRO A 56 0.15 -6.26 0.54
N VAL A 57 1.12 -6.06 1.44
CA VAL A 57 2.40 -6.75 1.40
C VAL A 57 2.90 -7.08 2.81
N THR A 58 3.73 -8.11 2.92
CA THR A 58 4.67 -8.24 4.03
C THR A 58 6.03 -7.71 3.59
N VAL A 59 6.83 -7.23 4.55
CA VAL A 59 8.18 -6.73 4.27
C VAL A 59 9.22 -7.57 5.00
N ARG A 60 10.22 -8.03 4.26
CA ARG A 60 11.40 -8.70 4.80
C ARG A 60 12.67 -8.05 4.27
N SER A 61 13.77 -8.19 5.00
CA SER A 61 15.08 -7.70 4.56
C SER A 61 15.87 -8.82 3.87
N THR A 62 16.60 -8.50 2.81
CA THR A 62 17.64 -9.40 2.26
C THR A 62 18.87 -9.44 3.16
N ALA A 63 19.82 -10.33 2.86
CA ALA A 63 21.10 -10.40 3.55
C ALA A 63 21.92 -9.10 3.42
N GLU A 64 21.69 -8.34 2.35
CA GLU A 64 22.31 -7.05 2.06
C GLU A 64 21.52 -5.86 2.66
N GLY A 65 20.45 -6.13 3.43
CA GLY A 65 19.64 -5.10 4.09
C GLY A 65 18.64 -4.39 3.18
N ILE A 66 18.38 -4.90 1.97
CA ILE A 66 17.39 -4.32 1.06
C ILE A 66 15.99 -4.79 1.47
N PRO A 67 15.02 -3.87 1.69
CA PRO A 67 13.66 -4.28 2.00
C PRO A 67 12.94 -4.78 0.74
N LEU A 68 12.43 -6.00 0.83
CA LEU A 68 11.59 -6.65 -0.18
C LEU A 68 10.14 -6.69 0.31
N ALA A 69 9.22 -6.36 -0.60
CA ALA A 69 7.79 -6.47 -0.41
C ALA A 69 7.29 -7.75 -1.08
N ASP A 70 6.83 -8.71 -0.26
CA ASP A 70 6.17 -9.92 -0.74
C ASP A 70 4.66 -9.62 -0.92
N PRO A 71 4.12 -9.75 -2.15
CA PRO A 71 2.71 -9.54 -2.45
C PRO A 71 1.77 -10.39 -1.59
N HIS A 72 0.71 -9.77 -1.08
CA HIS A 72 -0.34 -10.45 -0.33
C HIS A 72 -1.73 -10.04 -0.87
N PRO A 73 -2.07 -10.45 -2.11
CA PRO A 73 -3.32 -10.05 -2.75
C PRO A 73 -4.52 -10.53 -1.94
N THR A 74 -5.53 -9.67 -1.81
CA THR A 74 -6.80 -10.06 -1.17
C THR A 74 -7.73 -10.68 -2.21
N ASN A 75 -8.52 -11.67 -1.83
CA ASN A 75 -9.51 -12.27 -2.75
C ASN A 75 -10.61 -11.27 -3.13
N THR A 76 -11.02 -10.44 -2.17
CA THR A 76 -11.96 -9.33 -2.39
C THR A 76 -11.57 -8.16 -1.48
N SER A 77 -12.11 -6.96 -1.75
CA SER A 77 -11.98 -5.80 -0.84
C SER A 77 -12.78 -5.95 0.47
N GLY A 78 -13.55 -7.04 0.61
CA GLY A 78 -14.24 -7.41 1.85
C GLY A 78 -13.40 -8.32 2.76
N ASP A 79 -12.30 -8.88 2.25
CA ASP A 79 -11.46 -9.83 2.98
C ASP A 79 -10.51 -9.11 3.94
N PHE A 80 -11.06 -8.56 5.01
CA PHE A 80 -10.29 -7.84 6.03
C PHE A 80 -9.31 -8.76 6.76
N VAL A 81 -9.65 -10.03 6.93
CA VAL A 81 -8.81 -11.01 7.64
C VAL A 81 -7.50 -11.25 6.88
N SER A 82 -7.51 -11.19 5.54
CA SER A 82 -6.29 -11.29 4.73
C SER A 82 -5.26 -10.18 4.98
N LEU A 83 -5.66 -9.07 5.60
CA LEU A 83 -4.73 -8.02 6.02
C LEU A 83 -4.01 -8.37 7.33
N ALA A 84 -4.52 -9.33 8.10
CA ALA A 84 -3.84 -9.80 9.30
C ALA A 84 -2.44 -10.30 8.93
N ASN A 85 -1.43 -9.85 9.67
CA ASN A 85 -0.01 -10.13 9.45
C ASN A 85 0.62 -9.45 8.23
N THR A 86 -0.10 -8.59 7.49
CA THR A 86 0.52 -7.72 6.49
C THR A 86 1.20 -6.52 7.17
N THR A 87 2.27 -6.01 6.56
CA THR A 87 3.03 -4.87 7.07
C THR A 87 2.41 -3.52 6.66
N GLY A 88 1.71 -3.53 5.53
CA GLY A 88 1.22 -2.32 4.88
C GLY A 88 0.70 -2.66 3.50
N PHE A 89 0.68 -1.65 2.64
CA PHE A 89 0.39 -1.80 1.22
C PHE A 89 1.36 -0.98 0.37
N ILE A 90 1.56 -1.41 -0.87
CA ILE A 90 2.29 -0.67 -1.89
C ILE A 90 1.32 -0.03 -2.89
N GLU A 91 1.75 1.07 -3.50
CA GLU A 91 1.01 1.75 -4.56
C GLU A 91 1.64 1.43 -5.92
N LEU A 92 0.90 0.73 -6.77
CA LEU A 92 1.29 0.41 -8.14
C LEU A 92 0.49 1.31 -9.11
N PRO A 93 1.15 2.19 -9.88
CA PRO A 93 0.47 3.18 -10.69
C PRO A 93 -0.18 2.55 -11.92
N ARG A 94 -1.40 2.99 -12.26
CA ARG A 94 -2.17 2.53 -13.43
C ARG A 94 -1.39 2.62 -14.76
N GLY A 95 -1.89 1.96 -15.79
CA GLY A 95 -1.33 1.98 -17.15
C GLY A 95 -0.21 0.96 -17.40
N GLN A 96 -0.08 -0.05 -16.53
CA GLN A 96 0.82 -1.19 -16.68
C GLN A 96 0.13 -2.46 -16.21
N ASP A 97 0.19 -3.50 -17.03
CA ASP A 97 -0.39 -4.81 -16.67
C ASP A 97 0.57 -5.66 -15.85
N VAL A 98 1.88 -5.38 -15.96
CA VAL A 98 2.95 -6.14 -15.29
C VAL A 98 3.91 -5.18 -14.61
N TYR A 99 4.13 -5.41 -13.31
CA TYR A 99 5.12 -4.72 -12.49
C TYR A 99 6.24 -5.71 -12.18
N PRO A 100 7.46 -5.49 -12.71
CA PRO A 100 8.52 -6.48 -12.60
C PRO A 100 9.08 -6.56 -11.17
N GLN A 101 9.58 -7.74 -10.81
CA GLN A 101 10.39 -7.98 -9.63
C GLN A 101 11.49 -6.91 -9.51
N SER A 102 11.87 -6.59 -8.27
CA SER A 102 12.87 -5.58 -7.93
C SER A 102 12.47 -4.13 -8.26
N ARG A 103 11.29 -3.88 -8.84
CA ARG A 103 10.76 -2.51 -9.01
C ARG A 103 10.68 -1.82 -7.66
N ALA A 104 11.25 -0.62 -7.59
CA ALA A 104 11.12 0.25 -6.43
C ALA A 104 9.70 0.82 -6.36
N VAL A 105 9.03 0.63 -5.24
CA VAL A 105 7.65 1.03 -4.99
C VAL A 105 7.54 1.67 -3.61
N ARG A 106 6.57 2.56 -3.45
CA ARG A 106 6.31 3.23 -2.17
C ARG A 106 5.51 2.29 -1.27
N LEU A 107 5.98 2.13 -0.03
CA LEU A 107 5.27 1.43 1.03
C LEU A 107 4.49 2.43 1.89
N PHE A 108 3.28 2.04 2.25
CA PHE A 108 2.45 2.68 3.25
C PHE A 108 2.23 1.67 4.38
N ARG A 109 2.84 1.91 5.54
CA ARG A 109 2.66 1.05 6.72
C ARG A 109 1.29 1.28 7.36
N TRP A 110 0.73 0.20 7.91
CA TRP A 110 -0.36 0.30 8.88
C TRP A 110 0.13 0.90 10.20
#